data_AF-A0AA92HXJ3-F1
#
_entry.id   AF-A0AA92HXJ3-F1
#
_cell.length_a   1.000
_cell.length_b   1.000
_cell.length_c   1.000
_cell.angle_alpha   90.00
_cell.angle_beta   90.00
_cell.angle_gamma   90.00
#
_symmetry.space_group_name_H-M   'P 1'
#
loop_
_entity.id
_entity.type
_entity.pdbx_description
1 polymer ?
#
loop_
_entity_poly.entity_id
_entity_poly.type
_entity_poly.pdbx_seq_one_letter_code
_entity_poly.pdbx_strand_id
1 'polypeptide(L)'
;MVYVKRRVAHGPMSADVERWALDALNRPVAHLFGHAFLADRLEAPGRHMLWFVGGLRDSRTILPLGLDARLTVRHVIRSTDHLEDGYLSACVQRRRLKDQNVAVFAAVADPACSEYFGFNNLEPILAPALLPAKGLDLTPAALTAALGMRLQSPRRLPDGSDLLSRLIDHAAMLSRRQQIFISYRWREATPFVARLARRLDGAGYTCWWDRWSMSRAVAEGQAASPPPALRGVLEHAIARCAGGIAVRTHGYDHSDWTGLEHDCMLDAHRSRSMAVVDLPLAADGVLPMPVAQCRDLAAADALIERTVDEVRTRLAA
;
A
#
# COMPACT_ATOMS: atom_id res chain seq x y z
N MET A 1 -1.37 -16.60 10.06
CA MET A 1 -1.67 -15.59 11.10
C MET A 1 -1.99 -14.26 10.41
N VAL A 2 -3.10 -13.61 10.75
CA VAL A 2 -3.42 -12.26 10.25
C VAL A 2 -2.94 -11.22 11.23
N TYR A 3 -2.12 -10.30 10.75
CA TYR A 3 -1.66 -9.15 11.47
C TYR A 3 -2.19 -7.89 10.80
N VAL A 4 -2.57 -6.92 11.61
CA VAL A 4 -2.97 -5.63 11.09
C VAL A 4 -2.05 -4.59 11.63
N LYS A 5 -1.53 -3.83 10.68
CA LYS A 5 -0.54 -2.82 10.94
C LYS A 5 -1.09 -1.53 10.40
N ARG A 6 -1.32 -0.57 11.29
CA ARG A 6 -1.22 0.82 10.86
C ARG A 6 0.23 1.00 10.41
N ARG A 7 0.47 1.35 9.14
CA ARG A 7 1.83 1.62 8.64
C ARG A 7 2.56 2.47 9.68
N VAL A 8 3.80 2.15 10.00
CA VAL A 8 4.56 2.89 11.02
C VAL A 8 5.42 3.89 10.28
N ALA A 9 5.48 5.13 10.77
CA ALA A 9 6.42 6.10 10.26
C ALA A 9 7.81 5.55 10.57
N HIS A 10 8.59 5.23 9.53
CA HIS A 10 10.01 5.16 9.71
C HIS A 10 10.48 6.57 10.13
N GLY A 11 11.50 6.64 10.96
CA GLY A 11 12.16 7.92 11.27
C GLY A 11 12.70 8.61 10.01
N PRO A 12 13.46 9.71 10.16
CA PRO A 12 14.02 10.45 9.03
C PRO A 12 14.76 9.51 8.05
N MET A 13 14.60 9.75 6.75
CA MET A 13 15.17 8.91 5.71
C MET A 13 16.69 9.05 5.67
N SER A 14 17.43 7.97 5.96
CA SER A 14 18.86 7.82 5.70
C SER A 14 19.11 7.09 4.36
N ALA A 15 20.36 7.03 3.89
CA ALA A 15 20.77 6.22 2.75
C ALA A 15 20.40 4.73 2.90
N ASP A 16 20.21 4.24 4.12
CA ASP A 16 19.71 2.89 4.38
C ASP A 16 18.24 2.72 4.00
N VAL A 17 17.44 3.79 4.06
CA VAL A 17 16.03 3.77 3.68
C VAL A 17 15.85 3.66 2.16
N GLU A 18 16.83 4.11 1.36
CA GLU A 18 16.91 3.86 -0.08
C GLU A 18 17.06 2.38 -0.39
N ARG A 19 18.09 1.77 0.21
CA ARG A 19 18.32 0.34 0.12
C ARG A 19 17.10 -0.43 0.62
N TRP A 20 16.49 -0.01 1.72
CA TRP A 20 15.29 -0.64 2.28
C TRP A 20 14.01 -0.41 1.49
N ALA A 21 13.89 0.66 0.70
CA ALA A 21 12.71 0.95 -0.12
C ALA A 21 12.83 0.28 -1.51
N LEU A 22 14.03 0.23 -2.08
CA LEU A 22 14.35 -0.57 -3.27
C LEU A 22 14.34 -2.07 -2.94
N ASP A 23 14.84 -2.44 -1.75
CA ASP A 23 14.57 -3.73 -1.15
C ASP A 23 13.06 -3.84 -0.98
N ALA A 24 12.30 -2.93 -0.36
CA ALA A 24 10.84 -3.09 -0.16
C ALA A 24 10.02 -3.46 -1.40
N LEU A 25 10.44 -3.00 -2.58
CA LEU A 25 9.84 -3.39 -3.86
C LEU A 25 10.16 -4.85 -4.28
N ASN A 26 11.25 -5.42 -3.76
CA ASN A 26 11.73 -6.79 -3.94
C ASN A 26 11.68 -7.67 -2.65
N ARG A 27 11.50 -7.08 -1.46
CA ARG A 27 12.09 -7.50 -0.17
C ARG A 27 11.61 -6.57 0.99
N PRO A 28 10.64 -6.96 1.86
CA PRO A 28 9.85 -6.03 2.68
C PRO A 28 10.63 -4.95 3.44
N VAL A 29 10.03 -3.74 3.44
CA VAL A 29 10.25 -2.69 4.45
C VAL A 29 10.28 -3.33 5.84
N ALA A 30 11.28 -3.01 6.66
CA ALA A 30 11.34 -3.44 8.05
C ALA A 30 10.07 -2.96 8.79
N HIS A 31 9.05 -3.80 8.91
CA HIS A 31 7.92 -3.41 9.70
C HIS A 31 8.44 -3.32 11.17
N LEU A 32 8.55 -2.11 11.72
CA LEU A 32 8.79 -1.93 13.16
C LEU A 32 7.47 -2.16 13.90
N PHE A 33 7.44 -3.13 14.82
CA PHE A 33 6.23 -3.58 15.52
C PHE A 33 6.16 -3.01 16.93
N GLY A 34 4.96 -2.63 17.35
CA GLY A 34 4.67 -2.25 18.73
C GLY A 34 4.36 -3.41 19.68
N HIS A 35 4.49 -4.69 19.30
CA HIS A 35 3.96 -5.79 20.11
C HIS A 35 4.88 -7.01 20.23
N ALA A 36 5.37 -7.25 21.46
CA ALA A 36 6.21 -8.40 21.85
C ALA A 36 5.52 -9.74 21.55
N PHE A 37 4.19 -9.72 21.49
CA PHE A 37 3.34 -10.87 21.26
C PHE A 37 3.56 -11.59 19.91
N LEU A 38 3.93 -10.86 18.84
CA LEU A 38 4.14 -11.51 17.53
C LEU A 38 5.45 -12.33 17.55
N ALA A 39 6.48 -11.82 18.22
CA ALA A 39 7.77 -12.50 18.37
C ALA A 39 7.60 -13.80 19.17
N ASP A 40 6.97 -13.74 20.35
CA ASP A 40 6.70 -14.91 21.19
C ASP A 40 5.93 -16.02 20.44
N ARG A 41 5.07 -15.64 19.48
CA ARG A 41 4.29 -16.58 18.65
C ARG A 41 5.07 -17.18 17.49
N LEU A 42 6.01 -16.42 16.92
CA LEU A 42 6.86 -16.86 15.82
C LEU A 42 8.03 -17.74 16.29
N GLU A 43 8.40 -17.70 17.58
CA GLU A 43 9.39 -18.58 18.19
C GLU A 43 8.99 -20.07 18.20
N ALA A 44 7.70 -20.39 17.99
CA ALA A 44 7.28 -21.77 17.82
C ALA A 44 7.89 -22.39 16.53
N PRO A 45 8.39 -23.65 16.57
CA PRO A 45 8.96 -24.30 15.39
C PRO A 45 7.99 -24.32 14.21
N GLY A 46 8.45 -23.95 13.01
CA GLY A 46 7.67 -24.05 11.77
C GLY A 46 7.82 -22.85 10.83
N ARG A 47 7.36 -23.01 9.58
CA ARG A 47 7.19 -21.89 8.64
C ARG A 47 5.90 -21.14 8.98
N HIS A 48 6.01 -19.84 9.22
CA HIS A 48 4.85 -19.01 9.57
C HIS A 48 4.44 -18.13 8.41
N MET A 49 3.16 -18.14 8.05
CA MET A 49 2.61 -17.21 7.08
C MET A 49 1.92 -16.03 7.78
N LEU A 50 2.39 -14.83 7.47
CA LEU A 50 1.89 -13.56 7.99
C LEU A 50 1.14 -12.81 6.90
N TRP A 51 -0.10 -12.42 7.20
CA TRP A 51 -0.92 -11.59 6.34
C TRP A 51 -0.98 -10.19 6.94
N PHE A 52 -0.63 -9.16 6.18
CA PHE A 52 -0.60 -7.78 6.63
C PHE A 52 -1.77 -7.02 6.03
N VAL A 53 -2.63 -6.48 6.89
CA VAL A 53 -3.67 -5.54 6.46
C VAL A 53 -3.25 -4.14 6.84
N GLY A 54 -3.27 -3.24 5.86
CA GLY A 54 -2.95 -1.84 6.00
C GLY A 54 -4.18 -0.96 5.83
N GLY A 55 -4.17 0.19 6.49
CA GLY A 55 -5.14 1.26 6.26
C GLY A 55 -4.41 2.61 6.33
N LEU A 56 -4.71 3.49 5.38
CA LEU A 56 -4.24 4.86 5.38
C LEU A 56 -5.32 5.75 6.01
N ARG A 57 -4.95 6.47 7.06
CA ARG A 57 -5.80 7.52 7.64
C ARG A 57 -5.29 8.86 7.18
N ASP A 58 -5.92 9.42 6.16
CA ASP A 58 -5.73 10.81 5.79
C ASP A 58 -6.76 11.68 6.53
N SER A 59 -6.42 12.92 6.87
CA SER A 59 -7.35 13.84 7.53
C SER A 59 -8.56 14.20 6.64
N ARG A 60 -8.45 13.96 5.33
CA ARG A 60 -9.42 14.32 4.30
C ARG A 60 -10.15 13.10 3.70
N THR A 61 -9.72 11.88 4.00
CA THR A 61 -10.32 10.66 3.43
C THR A 61 -9.99 9.44 4.27
N ILE A 62 -10.97 8.53 4.37
CA ILE A 62 -10.76 7.20 4.93
C ILE A 62 -10.72 6.23 3.76
N LEU A 63 -9.56 5.61 3.57
CA LEU A 63 -9.40 4.52 2.61
C LEU A 63 -9.79 3.20 3.28
N PRO A 64 -10.38 2.26 2.53
CA PRO A 64 -10.71 0.95 3.07
C PRO A 64 -9.44 0.22 3.54
N LEU A 65 -9.63 -0.74 4.43
CA LEU A 65 -8.55 -1.68 4.74
C LEU A 65 -8.22 -2.53 3.50
N GLY A 66 -6.94 -2.65 3.20
CA GLY A 66 -6.43 -3.45 2.08
C GLY A 66 -5.37 -4.45 2.53
N LEU A 67 -5.23 -5.54 1.78
CA LEU A 67 -4.11 -6.45 1.95
C LEU A 67 -2.84 -5.74 1.46
N ASP A 68 -1.88 -5.56 2.35
CA ASP A 68 -0.62 -4.87 2.09
C ASP A 68 0.45 -5.87 1.61
N ALA A 69 0.58 -6.98 2.35
CA ALA A 69 1.57 -8.00 2.07
C ALA A 69 1.18 -9.38 2.61
N ARG A 70 1.76 -10.42 2.01
CA ARG A 70 1.77 -11.79 2.52
C ARG A 70 3.21 -12.27 2.64
N LEU A 71 3.67 -12.54 3.86
CA LEU A 71 5.06 -12.91 4.13
C LEU A 71 5.17 -14.33 4.64
N THR A 72 6.12 -15.08 4.08
CA THR A 72 6.49 -16.41 4.58
C THR A 72 7.74 -16.28 5.44
N VAL A 73 7.62 -16.45 6.75
CA VAL A 73 8.74 -16.35 7.70
C VAL A 73 9.46 -17.68 7.78
N ARG A 74 10.78 -17.65 7.56
CA ARG A 74 11.66 -18.82 7.64
C ARG A 74 12.19 -19.05 9.06
N HIS A 75 12.60 -17.99 9.74
CA HIS A 75 13.18 -18.07 11.08
C HIS A 75 13.03 -16.73 11.83
N VAL A 76 13.13 -16.80 13.16
CA VAL A 76 13.18 -15.65 14.07
C VAL A 76 14.58 -15.58 14.66
N ILE A 77 15.24 -14.44 14.51
CA ILE A 77 16.54 -14.16 15.12
C ILE A 77 16.30 -13.35 16.38
N ARG A 78 16.91 -13.78 17.49
CA ARG A 78 17.02 -12.99 18.72
C ARG A 78 18.46 -12.53 18.84
N SER A 79 18.72 -11.25 18.64
CA SER A 79 20.06 -10.67 18.71
C SER A 79 20.10 -9.47 19.64
N THR A 80 21.17 -9.31 20.41
CA THR A 80 21.48 -8.04 21.10
C THR A 80 22.26 -7.09 20.21
N ASP A 81 22.84 -7.61 19.12
CA ASP A 81 23.68 -6.90 18.17
C ASP A 81 22.89 -6.57 16.90
N HIS A 82 23.35 -5.55 16.17
CA HIS A 82 22.76 -5.11 14.91
C HIS A 82 22.57 -6.30 13.95
N LEU A 83 21.40 -6.41 13.33
CA LEU A 83 21.18 -7.37 12.25
C LEU A 83 22.16 -7.04 11.13
N GLU A 84 22.99 -8.00 10.73
CA GLU A 84 23.90 -7.82 9.59
C GLU A 84 23.11 -7.49 8.32
N ASP A 85 23.70 -6.64 7.48
CA ASP A 85 23.16 -6.25 6.19
C ASP A 85 23.07 -7.46 5.26
N GLY A 86 21.84 -7.91 4.96
CA GLY A 86 21.59 -9.03 4.03
C GLY A 86 20.35 -9.86 4.35
N TYR A 87 19.80 -9.76 5.56
CA TYR A 87 18.58 -10.47 5.93
C TYR A 87 17.31 -9.69 5.59
N LEU A 88 16.31 -10.43 5.10
CA LEU A 88 14.97 -9.92 4.88
C LEU A 88 14.19 -9.79 6.17
N SER A 89 14.50 -8.76 6.97
CA SER A 89 13.81 -8.53 8.23
C SER A 89 12.40 -8.00 8.00
N ALA A 90 11.43 -8.91 7.99
CA ALA A 90 10.02 -8.59 7.93
C ALA A 90 9.52 -7.96 9.24
N CYS A 91 10.11 -8.36 10.38
CA CYS A 91 9.69 -7.84 11.68
C CYS A 91 10.82 -7.57 12.62
N VAL A 92 11.06 -6.30 12.94
CA VAL A 92 12.05 -5.90 13.94
C VAL A 92 11.34 -5.32 15.16
N GLN A 93 11.61 -5.87 16.34
CA GLN A 93 11.16 -5.30 17.59
C GLN A 93 12.28 -5.25 18.63
N ARG A 94 12.39 -4.11 19.32
CA ARG A 94 13.24 -3.91 20.49
C ARG A 94 12.40 -4.02 21.76
N ARG A 95 12.76 -4.92 22.67
CA ARG A 95 12.14 -5.01 24.00
C ARG A 95 13.10 -4.40 25.03
N ARG A 96 12.62 -3.42 25.81
CA ARG A 96 13.32 -2.93 27.00
C ARG A 96 12.76 -3.69 28.19
N LEU A 97 13.47 -4.73 28.65
CA LEU A 97 13.18 -5.36 29.92
C LEU A 97 13.97 -4.59 30.98
N LYS A 98 13.36 -4.35 32.16
CA LYS A 98 14.02 -3.67 33.28
C LYS A 98 15.39 -4.33 33.51
N ASP A 99 16.43 -3.52 33.33
CA ASP A 99 17.85 -3.82 33.59
C ASP A 99 18.57 -4.84 32.70
N GLN A 100 18.08 -5.14 31.48
CA GLN A 100 18.79 -6.04 30.55
C GLN A 100 18.84 -5.56 29.09
N ASN A 101 19.91 -5.98 28.41
CA ASN A 101 20.24 -5.75 27.00
C ASN A 101 19.03 -5.81 26.07
N VAL A 102 19.00 -4.89 25.10
CA VAL A 102 17.94 -4.78 24.10
C VAL A 102 17.95 -6.03 23.21
N ALA A 103 17.05 -6.97 23.46
CA ALA A 103 16.82 -8.07 22.53
C ALA A 103 16.05 -7.52 21.31
N VAL A 104 16.68 -7.62 20.14
CA VAL A 104 16.09 -7.42 18.83
C VAL A 104 15.54 -8.75 18.34
N PHE A 105 14.24 -8.79 18.06
CA PHE A 105 13.61 -9.91 17.37
C PHE A 105 13.46 -9.56 15.90
N ALA A 106 14.04 -10.38 15.02
CA ALA A 106 13.94 -10.24 13.56
C ALA A 106 13.23 -11.45 12.96
N ALA A 107 12.07 -11.26 12.33
CA ALA A 107 11.48 -12.30 11.48
C ALA A 107 12.10 -12.20 10.09
N VAL A 108 12.75 -13.27 9.61
CA VAL A 108 13.35 -13.28 8.28
C VAL A 108 12.38 -13.90 7.28
N ALA A 109 11.95 -13.11 6.29
CA ALA A 109 11.04 -13.54 5.24
C ALA A 109 11.75 -14.24 4.08
N ASP A 110 11.06 -15.21 3.49
CA ASP A 110 11.44 -15.85 2.24
C ASP A 110 11.06 -14.95 1.05
N PRO A 111 12.01 -14.39 0.29
CA PRO A 111 11.68 -13.54 -0.85
C PRO A 111 10.98 -14.31 -1.97
N ALA A 112 11.22 -15.61 -2.11
CA ALA A 112 10.57 -16.41 -3.14
C ALA A 112 9.08 -16.69 -2.85
N CYS A 113 8.66 -16.53 -1.59
CA CYS A 113 7.32 -16.87 -1.11
C CYS A 113 6.58 -15.68 -0.48
N SER A 114 7.12 -14.45 -0.64
CA SER A 114 6.55 -13.23 -0.07
C SER A 114 6.05 -12.29 -1.17
N GLU A 115 4.90 -11.67 -0.96
CA GLU A 115 4.20 -10.84 -1.96
C GLU A 115 3.77 -9.50 -1.35
N TYR A 116 3.85 -8.43 -2.15
CA TYR A 116 3.33 -7.09 -1.85
C TYR A 116 2.24 -6.74 -2.83
N PHE A 117 1.22 -6.05 -2.34
CA PHE A 117 0.06 -5.70 -3.14
C PHE A 117 -0.10 -4.19 -3.22
N GLY A 118 -0.55 -3.73 -4.39
CA GLY A 118 -1.07 -2.37 -4.54
C GLY A 118 -2.37 -2.17 -3.76
N PHE A 119 -2.96 -0.98 -3.90
CA PHE A 119 -4.27 -0.69 -3.33
C PHE A 119 -5.33 -1.72 -3.78
N ASN A 120 -6.10 -2.19 -2.80
CA ASN A 120 -7.22 -3.12 -2.92
C ASN A 120 -8.18 -2.92 -1.74
N ASN A 121 -9.45 -3.28 -1.92
CA ASN A 121 -10.43 -3.30 -0.85
C ASN A 121 -10.61 -4.71 -0.27
N LEU A 122 -10.08 -4.94 0.93
CA LEU A 122 -10.18 -6.22 1.66
C LEU A 122 -11.39 -6.28 2.61
N GLU A 123 -12.11 -5.16 2.80
CA GLU A 123 -13.25 -5.09 3.72
C GLU A 123 -14.37 -6.11 3.40
N PRO A 124 -14.72 -6.40 2.13
CA PRO A 124 -15.71 -7.44 1.79
C PRO A 124 -15.33 -8.85 2.25
N ILE A 125 -14.04 -9.12 2.45
CA ILE A 125 -13.54 -10.40 2.96
C ILE A 125 -13.49 -10.39 4.49
N LEU A 126 -13.07 -9.28 5.09
CA LEU A 126 -12.90 -9.16 6.53
C LEU A 126 -14.22 -8.97 7.27
N ALA A 127 -15.15 -8.17 6.74
CA ALA A 127 -16.38 -7.78 7.42
C ALA A 127 -17.27 -8.98 7.76
N PRO A 128 -17.57 -9.90 6.82
CA PRO A 128 -18.40 -11.07 7.14
C PRO A 128 -17.75 -12.01 8.16
N ALA A 129 -16.42 -12.04 8.21
CA ALA A 129 -15.67 -12.94 9.10
C ALA A 129 -15.44 -12.37 10.50
N LEU A 130 -15.40 -11.03 10.65
CA LEU A 130 -14.93 -10.38 11.87
C LEU A 130 -15.99 -9.50 12.55
N LEU A 131 -17.07 -9.16 11.85
CA LEU A 131 -18.17 -8.37 12.39
C LEU A 131 -19.43 -9.24 12.52
N PRO A 132 -20.25 -9.01 13.56
CA PRO A 132 -21.57 -9.65 13.64
C PRO A 132 -22.45 -9.16 12.48
N ALA A 133 -23.45 -9.95 12.07
CA ALA A 133 -24.33 -9.64 10.92
C ALA A 133 -24.98 -8.24 10.98
N LYS A 134 -25.31 -7.75 12.19
CA LYS A 134 -25.84 -6.37 12.40
C LYS A 134 -24.81 -5.25 12.12
N GLY A 135 -23.52 -5.59 11.98
CA GLY A 135 -22.43 -4.66 11.69
C GLY A 135 -22.12 -4.49 10.20
N LEU A 136 -22.97 -5.00 9.30
CA LEU A 136 -22.80 -4.89 7.85
C LEU A 136 -23.42 -3.60 7.27
N ASP A 137 -24.42 -3.02 7.92
CA ASP A 137 -24.99 -1.71 7.57
C ASP A 137 -24.21 -0.55 8.23
N LEU A 138 -22.91 -0.51 7.98
CA LEU A 138 -22.05 0.59 8.44
C LEU A 138 -21.71 1.51 7.26
N THR A 139 -21.61 2.81 7.54
CA THR A 139 -20.95 3.72 6.61
C THR A 139 -19.52 3.23 6.35
N PRO A 140 -18.90 3.49 5.18
CA PRO A 140 -17.54 3.03 4.90
C PRO A 140 -16.54 3.41 6.00
N ALA A 141 -16.61 4.66 6.50
CA ALA A 141 -15.78 5.13 7.60
C ALA A 141 -15.96 4.32 8.89
N ALA A 142 -17.20 4.01 9.25
CA ALA A 142 -17.51 3.21 10.44
C ALA A 142 -17.10 1.75 10.27
N LEU A 143 -17.25 1.20 9.05
CA LEU A 143 -16.81 -0.15 8.71
C LEU A 143 -15.29 -0.29 8.87
N THR A 144 -14.52 0.58 8.24
CA THR A 144 -13.06 0.62 8.35
C THR A 144 -12.62 0.74 9.82
N ALA A 145 -13.28 1.60 10.60
CA ALA A 145 -12.98 1.78 12.02
C ALA A 145 -13.28 0.51 12.84
N ALA A 146 -14.44 -0.12 12.63
CA ALA A 146 -14.87 -1.33 13.34
C ALA A 146 -13.95 -2.52 13.03
N LEU A 147 -13.61 -2.72 11.76
CA LEU A 147 -12.62 -3.72 11.35
C LEU A 147 -11.24 -3.43 11.94
N GLY A 148 -10.80 -2.17 11.88
CA GLY A 148 -9.55 -1.72 12.49
C GLY A 148 -9.48 -2.06 13.97
N MET A 149 -10.57 -1.84 14.73
CA MET A 149 -10.67 -2.23 16.14
C MET A 149 -10.55 -3.74 16.35
N ARG A 150 -11.25 -4.56 15.55
CA ARG A 150 -11.15 -6.02 15.65
C ARG A 150 -9.74 -6.51 15.38
N LEU A 151 -8.98 -5.77 14.59
CA LEU A 151 -7.69 -6.18 14.10
C LEU A 151 -6.51 -5.52 14.85
N GLN A 152 -6.74 -4.79 15.94
CA GLN A 152 -5.67 -4.12 16.70
C GLN A 152 -4.57 -5.06 17.20
N SER A 153 -4.86 -6.35 17.38
CA SER A 153 -3.90 -7.37 17.80
C SER A 153 -3.76 -8.47 16.73
N PRO A 154 -2.60 -9.14 16.67
CA PRO A 154 -2.43 -10.28 15.78
C PRO A 154 -3.45 -11.39 16.08
N ARG A 155 -4.02 -11.98 15.02
CA ARG A 155 -4.98 -13.07 15.10
C ARG A 155 -4.43 -14.32 14.44
N ARG A 156 -4.40 -15.44 15.19
CA ARG A 156 -4.16 -16.74 14.58
C ARG A 156 -5.42 -17.13 13.80
N LEU A 157 -5.25 -17.43 12.51
CA LEU A 157 -6.29 -18.09 11.74
C LEU A 157 -6.07 -19.60 11.84
N PRO A 158 -7.10 -20.39 12.16
CA PRO A 158 -7.02 -21.84 12.07
C PRO A 158 -6.75 -22.27 10.62
N ASP A 159 -5.99 -23.34 10.46
CA ASP A 159 -5.80 -23.98 9.17
C ASP A 159 -7.16 -24.46 8.62
N GLY A 160 -7.38 -24.26 7.33
CA GLY A 160 -8.67 -24.58 6.68
C GLY A 160 -9.84 -23.65 7.03
N SER A 161 -9.63 -22.56 7.79
CA SER A 161 -10.69 -21.58 8.04
C SER A 161 -11.12 -20.86 6.75
N ASP A 162 -12.42 -20.56 6.62
CA ASP A 162 -12.98 -19.85 5.46
C ASP A 162 -12.27 -18.52 5.19
N LEU A 163 -12.00 -17.74 6.25
CA LEU A 163 -11.24 -16.49 6.12
C LEU A 163 -9.83 -16.70 5.55
N LEU A 164 -9.14 -17.78 5.94
CA LEU A 164 -7.81 -18.08 5.40
C LEU A 164 -7.88 -18.40 3.91
N SER A 165 -8.83 -19.24 3.50
CA SER A 165 -9.04 -19.58 2.08
C SER A 165 -9.34 -18.33 1.25
N ARG A 166 -10.25 -17.47 1.72
CA ARG A 166 -10.57 -16.21 1.03
C ARG A 166 -9.38 -15.25 0.91
N LEU A 167 -8.50 -15.19 1.92
CA LEU A 167 -7.28 -14.39 1.84
C LEU A 167 -6.29 -14.95 0.80
N ILE A 168 -6.16 -16.27 0.73
CA ILE A 168 -5.33 -16.96 -0.28
C ILE A 168 -5.86 -16.67 -1.68
N ASP A 169 -7.15 -16.86 -1.90
CA ASP A 169 -7.78 -16.61 -3.19
C ASP A 169 -7.67 -15.14 -3.59
N HIS A 170 -7.89 -14.23 -2.65
CA HIS A 170 -7.76 -12.80 -2.90
C HIS A 170 -6.33 -12.40 -3.27
N ALA A 171 -5.31 -12.86 -2.53
CA ALA A 171 -3.92 -12.61 -2.90
C ALA A 171 -3.56 -13.19 -4.27
N ALA A 172 -3.97 -14.43 -4.55
CA ALA A 172 -3.72 -15.07 -5.85
C ALA A 172 -4.43 -14.34 -7.00
N MET A 173 -5.59 -13.74 -6.72
CA MET A 173 -6.32 -12.88 -7.65
C MET A 173 -5.56 -11.55 -7.86
N LEU A 174 -5.13 -10.88 -6.78
CA LEU A 174 -4.38 -9.61 -6.86
C LEU A 174 -3.08 -9.76 -7.66
N SER A 175 -2.35 -10.87 -7.45
CA SER A 175 -1.10 -11.16 -8.17
C SER A 175 -1.28 -11.42 -9.67
N ARG A 176 -2.51 -11.66 -10.12
CA ARG A 176 -2.86 -11.84 -11.54
C ARG A 176 -3.40 -10.58 -12.19
N ARG A 177 -3.80 -9.58 -11.41
CA ARG A 177 -4.34 -8.33 -11.94
C ARG A 177 -3.23 -7.44 -12.48
N GLN A 178 -3.52 -6.77 -13.58
CA GLN A 178 -2.66 -5.69 -14.06
C GLN A 178 -2.62 -4.55 -13.05
N GLN A 179 -1.42 -4.00 -12.85
CA GLN A 179 -1.19 -2.87 -11.96
C GLN A 179 -1.18 -1.56 -12.75
N ILE A 180 -1.85 -0.55 -12.20
CA ILE A 180 -1.95 0.80 -12.75
C ILE A 180 -1.22 1.76 -11.83
N PHE A 181 -0.22 2.46 -12.36
CA PHE A 181 0.44 3.57 -11.66
C PHE A 181 -0.44 4.81 -11.71
N ILE A 182 -0.58 5.56 -10.61
CA ILE A 182 -1.28 6.83 -10.62
C ILE A 182 -0.37 7.95 -10.11
N SER A 183 0.04 8.83 -11.03
CA SER A 183 0.77 10.06 -10.71
C SER A 183 -0.21 11.20 -10.45
N TYR A 184 -0.01 11.94 -9.36
CA TYR A 184 -0.88 13.05 -9.00
C TYR A 184 -0.26 13.97 -7.95
N ARG A 185 -0.70 15.22 -7.93
CA ARG A 185 -0.29 16.19 -6.92
C ARG A 185 -1.06 15.97 -5.61
N TRP A 186 -0.38 15.45 -4.58
CA TRP A 186 -1.03 15.05 -3.32
C TRP A 186 -1.91 16.12 -2.68
N ARG A 187 -1.40 17.37 -2.59
CA ARG A 187 -2.12 18.49 -1.97
C ARG A 187 -3.42 18.88 -2.68
N GLU A 188 -3.57 18.47 -3.94
CA GLU A 188 -4.59 18.93 -4.87
C GLU A 188 -5.62 17.84 -5.22
N ALA A 189 -5.18 16.60 -5.42
CA ALA A 189 -6.01 15.54 -6.00
C ALA A 189 -6.22 14.28 -5.14
N THR A 190 -5.68 14.18 -3.91
CA THR A 190 -5.79 12.96 -3.07
C THR A 190 -7.23 12.40 -2.96
N PRO A 191 -8.28 13.20 -2.67
CA PRO A 191 -9.64 12.66 -2.58
C PRO A 191 -10.19 12.13 -3.92
N PHE A 192 -9.78 12.73 -5.04
CA PHE A 192 -10.16 12.27 -6.37
C PHE A 192 -9.48 10.94 -6.69
N VAL A 193 -8.17 10.84 -6.46
CA VAL A 193 -7.44 9.61 -6.74
C VAL A 193 -7.89 8.46 -5.84
N ALA A 194 -8.31 8.76 -4.60
CA ALA A 194 -8.95 7.78 -3.72
C ALA A 194 -10.24 7.18 -4.28
N ARG A 195 -11.01 7.95 -5.05
CA ARG A 195 -12.20 7.45 -5.75
C ARG A 195 -11.81 6.68 -7.01
N LEU A 196 -10.88 7.21 -7.81
CA LEU A 196 -10.36 6.55 -9.00
C LEU A 196 -9.76 5.18 -8.68
N ALA A 197 -8.91 5.06 -7.65
CA ALA A 197 -8.30 3.80 -7.23
C ALA A 197 -9.35 2.75 -6.79
N ARG A 198 -10.40 3.18 -6.08
CA ARG A 198 -11.54 2.30 -5.73
C ARG A 198 -12.28 1.83 -6.97
N ARG A 199 -12.47 2.70 -7.96
CA ARG A 199 -13.15 2.32 -9.19
C ARG A 199 -12.31 1.37 -10.05
N LEU A 200 -11.02 1.61 -10.16
CA LEU A 200 -10.06 0.72 -10.83
C LEU A 200 -10.00 -0.66 -10.16
N ASP A 201 -9.99 -0.73 -8.83
CA ASP A 201 -10.09 -2.00 -8.08
C ASP A 201 -11.39 -2.75 -8.41
N GLY A 202 -12.52 -2.03 -8.42
CA GLY A 202 -13.81 -2.59 -8.85
C GLY A 202 -13.85 -3.03 -10.32
N ALA A 203 -13.01 -2.46 -11.17
CA ALA A 203 -12.85 -2.81 -12.58
C ALA A 203 -11.86 -3.95 -12.82
N GLY A 204 -11.26 -4.53 -11.76
CA GLY A 204 -10.35 -5.67 -11.88
C GLY A 204 -8.87 -5.32 -11.98
N TYR A 205 -8.48 -4.08 -11.66
CA TYR A 205 -7.09 -3.65 -11.61
C TYR A 205 -6.55 -3.62 -10.17
N THR A 206 -5.24 -3.50 -10.01
CA THR A 206 -4.64 -3.02 -8.75
C THR A 206 -3.98 -1.68 -8.99
N CYS A 207 -3.93 -0.81 -7.98
CA CYS A 207 -3.35 0.52 -8.15
C CYS A 207 -2.09 0.67 -7.33
N TRP A 208 -1.04 1.18 -7.96
CA TRP A 208 0.12 1.68 -7.25
C TRP A 208 0.06 3.21 -7.23
N TRP A 209 0.07 3.80 -6.04
CA TRP A 209 0.02 5.25 -5.85
C TRP A 209 0.63 5.60 -4.49
N ASP A 210 1.47 6.63 -4.44
CA ASP A 210 2.47 6.78 -3.37
C ASP A 210 1.89 6.82 -1.96
N ARG A 211 0.80 7.58 -1.77
CA ARG A 211 0.14 7.75 -0.48
C ARG A 211 -0.30 6.42 0.12
N TRP A 212 -0.64 5.44 -0.72
CA TRP A 212 -0.92 4.09 -0.25
C TRP A 212 0.27 3.19 -0.31
N SER A 213 1.08 3.19 -1.38
CA SER A 213 2.08 2.16 -1.61
C SER A 213 3.38 2.40 -0.83
N MET A 214 3.69 3.64 -0.46
CA MET A 214 4.95 4.00 0.21
C MET A 214 4.92 3.88 1.74
N SER A 215 6.11 3.90 2.36
CA SER A 215 6.24 4.00 3.82
C SER A 215 5.42 5.16 4.39
N ARG A 216 5.00 5.05 5.65
CA ARG A 216 4.15 6.09 6.26
C ARG A 216 4.83 7.45 6.38
N ALA A 217 6.14 7.48 6.55
CA ALA A 217 6.88 8.74 6.61
C ALA A 217 6.73 9.53 5.31
N VAL A 218 6.78 8.83 4.17
CA VAL A 218 6.49 9.38 2.85
C VAL A 218 5.00 9.67 2.72
N ALA A 219 4.13 8.67 2.93
CA ALA A 219 2.70 8.82 2.76
C ALA A 219 2.07 9.92 3.64
N GLU A 220 2.53 10.18 4.85
CA GLU A 220 2.02 11.25 5.73
C GLU A 220 2.81 12.56 5.61
N GLY A 221 3.81 12.65 4.72
CA GLY A 221 4.63 13.86 4.56
C GLY A 221 5.48 14.21 5.78
N GLN A 222 5.81 13.21 6.61
CA GLN A 222 6.62 13.35 7.83
C GLN A 222 8.13 13.21 7.55
N ALA A 223 8.50 12.66 6.39
CA ALA A 223 9.88 12.66 5.94
C ALA A 223 10.28 14.06 5.46
N ALA A 224 11.23 14.69 6.16
CA ALA A 224 11.77 16.00 5.79
C ALA A 224 12.47 16.01 4.42
N SER A 225 12.81 14.84 3.88
CA SER A 225 13.24 14.66 2.50
C SER A 225 13.22 13.18 2.13
N PRO A 226 12.80 12.82 0.91
CA PRO A 226 13.41 11.68 0.25
C PRO A 226 14.28 12.15 -0.93
N PRO A 227 15.62 12.11 -0.82
CA PRO A 227 16.55 12.34 -1.93
C PRO A 227 16.63 11.05 -2.82
N PRO A 228 17.56 10.89 -3.80
CA PRO A 228 17.52 9.97 -4.98
C PRO A 228 16.85 8.59 -4.84
N ALA A 229 16.92 7.98 -3.67
CA ALA A 229 16.12 6.85 -3.23
C ALA A 229 14.68 6.77 -3.72
N LEU A 230 13.91 7.85 -3.53
CA LEU A 230 12.48 7.83 -3.89
C LEU A 230 12.30 7.75 -5.40
N ARG A 231 13.23 8.34 -6.15
CA ARG A 231 13.25 8.24 -7.61
C ARG A 231 13.44 6.79 -8.05
N GLY A 232 14.42 6.07 -7.51
CA GLY A 232 14.61 4.65 -7.86
C GLY A 232 13.40 3.77 -7.52
N VAL A 233 12.73 4.06 -6.39
CA VAL A 233 11.51 3.34 -5.99
C VAL A 233 10.35 3.63 -6.95
N LEU A 234 10.16 4.91 -7.31
CA LEU A 234 9.14 5.33 -8.25
C LEU A 234 9.38 4.75 -9.64
N GLU A 235 10.60 4.86 -10.18
CA GLU A 235 10.99 4.29 -11.47
C GLU A 235 10.71 2.79 -11.53
N HIS A 236 11.10 2.05 -10.49
CA HIS A 236 10.86 0.61 -10.44
C HIS A 236 9.37 0.26 -10.29
N ALA A 237 8.61 1.02 -9.50
CA ALA A 237 7.17 0.83 -9.38
C ALA A 237 6.44 1.09 -10.71
N ILE A 238 6.79 2.18 -11.40
CA ILE A 238 6.26 2.53 -12.71
C ILE A 238 6.57 1.42 -13.71
N ALA A 239 7.82 0.93 -13.76
CA ALA A 239 8.24 -0.11 -14.69
C ALA A 239 7.47 -1.45 -14.53
N ARG A 240 6.88 -1.72 -13.36
CA ARG A 240 6.06 -2.92 -13.10
C ARG A 240 4.59 -2.76 -13.47
N CYS A 241 4.14 -1.53 -13.71
CA CYS A 241 2.75 -1.24 -14.02
C CYS A 241 2.50 -1.43 -15.53
N ALA A 242 1.38 -2.08 -15.86
CA ALA A 242 0.95 -2.23 -17.25
C ALA A 242 0.31 -0.94 -17.78
N GLY A 243 -0.25 -0.12 -16.88
CA GLY A 243 -0.84 1.17 -17.22
C GLY A 243 -0.38 2.29 -16.29
N GLY A 244 -0.49 3.52 -16.75
CA GLY A 244 -0.20 4.73 -16.01
C GLY A 244 -1.31 5.76 -16.21
N ILE A 245 -1.65 6.49 -15.15
CA ILE A 245 -2.59 7.62 -15.21
C ILE A 245 -1.90 8.86 -14.64
N ALA A 246 -1.79 9.91 -15.45
CA ALA A 246 -1.31 11.22 -15.03
C ALA A 246 -2.50 12.14 -14.69
N VAL A 247 -2.76 12.38 -13.41
CA VAL A 247 -3.87 13.24 -12.97
C VAL A 247 -3.40 14.69 -12.89
N ARG A 248 -3.53 15.41 -14.01
CA ARG A 248 -2.96 16.75 -14.24
C ARG A 248 -3.84 17.86 -13.68
N THR A 249 -3.48 18.35 -12.50
CA THR A 249 -4.02 19.56 -11.87
C THR A 249 -3.17 20.80 -12.20
N HIS A 250 -3.61 22.01 -11.84
CA HIS A 250 -2.84 23.24 -12.11
C HIS A 250 -1.42 23.19 -11.55
N GLY A 251 -1.23 22.61 -10.36
CA GLY A 251 0.08 22.47 -9.73
C GLY A 251 0.84 21.21 -10.09
N TYR A 252 0.37 20.43 -11.07
CA TYR A 252 0.99 19.16 -11.44
C TYR A 252 2.38 19.37 -12.04
N ASP A 253 2.52 20.29 -13.00
CA ASP A 253 3.81 20.54 -13.66
C ASP A 253 4.77 21.39 -12.78
N HIS A 254 4.34 21.80 -11.58
CA HIS A 254 5.14 22.59 -10.63
C HIS A 254 5.84 21.74 -9.58
N SER A 255 5.97 20.44 -9.81
CA SER A 255 6.52 19.49 -8.86
C SER A 255 7.45 18.54 -9.58
N ASP A 256 8.72 18.56 -9.18
CA ASP A 256 9.77 17.70 -9.74
C ASP A 256 9.37 16.21 -9.72
N TRP A 257 8.59 15.79 -8.71
CA TRP A 257 8.10 14.40 -8.60
C TRP A 257 7.06 13.99 -9.64
N THR A 258 6.00 14.77 -9.83
CA THR A 258 4.98 14.48 -10.84
C THR A 258 5.52 14.67 -12.25
N GLY A 259 6.51 15.56 -12.43
CA GLY A 259 7.29 15.65 -13.66
C GLY A 259 8.08 14.37 -13.93
N LEU A 260 8.91 13.93 -12.97
CA LEU A 260 9.67 12.68 -13.06
C LEU A 260 8.76 11.47 -13.34
N GLU A 261 7.70 11.29 -12.56
CA GLU A 261 6.76 10.18 -12.72
C GLU A 261 6.12 10.18 -14.11
N HIS A 262 5.72 11.35 -14.59
CA HIS A 262 5.15 11.52 -15.91
C HIS A 262 6.14 11.18 -17.03
N ASP A 263 7.38 11.67 -16.93
CA ASP A 263 8.43 11.36 -17.90
C ASP A 263 8.72 9.85 -17.95
N CYS A 264 8.83 9.19 -16.79
CA CYS A 264 8.99 7.74 -16.71
C CYS A 264 7.83 6.97 -17.33
N MET A 265 6.58 7.40 -17.09
CA MET A 265 5.40 6.82 -17.73
C MET A 265 5.44 7.01 -19.25
N LEU A 266 5.79 8.20 -19.74
CA LEU A 266 5.89 8.48 -21.18
C LEU A 266 7.03 7.72 -21.85
N ASP A 267 8.15 7.51 -21.16
CA ASP A 267 9.24 6.64 -21.65
C ASP A 267 8.77 5.19 -21.77
N ALA A 268 8.11 4.66 -20.73
CA ALA A 268 7.51 3.32 -20.75
C ALA A 268 6.39 3.18 -21.82
N HIS A 269 5.67 4.26 -22.09
CA HIS A 269 4.69 4.29 -23.17
C HIS A 269 5.35 4.23 -24.55
N ARG A 270 6.40 5.02 -24.77
CA ARG A 270 7.17 5.03 -26.02
C ARG A 270 7.84 3.69 -26.30
N SER A 271 8.30 2.98 -25.27
CA SER A 271 8.83 1.62 -25.39
C SER A 271 7.74 0.54 -25.50
N ARG A 272 6.46 0.92 -25.47
CA ARG A 272 5.28 0.02 -25.50
C ARG A 272 5.20 -0.96 -24.31
N SER A 273 5.87 -0.65 -23.20
CA SER A 273 5.75 -1.44 -21.97
C SER A 273 4.59 -0.97 -21.07
N MET A 274 3.99 0.19 -21.35
CA MET A 274 2.90 0.76 -20.58
C MET A 274 1.85 1.48 -21.45
N ALA A 275 0.57 1.33 -21.11
CA ALA A 275 -0.50 2.20 -21.60
C ALA A 275 -0.63 3.43 -20.69
N VAL A 276 -0.53 4.65 -21.22
CA VAL A 276 -0.66 5.88 -20.41
C VAL A 276 -1.96 6.59 -20.72
N VAL A 277 -2.64 7.13 -19.70
CA VAL A 277 -3.81 8.00 -19.81
C VAL A 277 -3.50 9.34 -19.14
N ASP A 278 -3.59 10.42 -19.91
CA ASP A 278 -3.49 11.78 -19.39
C ASP A 278 -4.88 12.28 -18.99
N LEU A 279 -5.04 12.61 -17.70
CA LEU A 279 -6.30 13.06 -17.13
C LEU A 279 -6.19 14.53 -16.67
N PRO A 280 -6.51 15.50 -17.52
CA PRO A 280 -6.53 16.90 -17.13
C PRO A 280 -7.73 17.19 -16.23
N LEU A 281 -7.48 17.55 -14.97
CA LEU A 281 -8.52 18.03 -14.04
C LEU A 281 -8.68 19.56 -14.09
N ALA A 282 -7.65 20.26 -14.58
CA ALA A 282 -7.57 21.71 -14.55
C ALA A 282 -7.87 22.39 -15.90
N ALA A 283 -7.83 21.67 -17.02
CA ALA A 283 -7.89 22.27 -18.35
C ALA A 283 -9.25 22.88 -18.72
N ASP A 284 -10.35 22.38 -18.13
CA ASP A 284 -11.70 22.68 -18.64
C ASP A 284 -12.70 23.17 -17.57
N GLY A 285 -12.23 23.58 -16.39
CA GLY A 285 -13.13 24.04 -15.32
C GLY A 285 -14.06 22.94 -14.76
N VAL A 286 -13.78 21.67 -15.04
CA VAL A 286 -14.65 20.52 -14.75
C VAL A 286 -14.80 20.26 -13.25
N LEU A 287 -13.79 20.58 -12.43
CA LEU A 287 -13.88 20.50 -10.97
C LEU A 287 -13.18 21.72 -10.33
N PRO A 288 -13.79 22.41 -9.35
CA PRO A 288 -13.11 23.47 -8.62
C PRO A 288 -11.92 22.89 -7.84
N MET A 289 -10.80 23.61 -7.91
CA MET A 289 -9.54 23.22 -7.29
C MET A 289 -9.34 23.92 -5.93
N PRO A 290 -8.87 23.23 -4.88
CA PRO A 290 -8.52 21.81 -4.80
C PRO A 290 -9.75 20.89 -4.88
N VAL A 291 -9.63 19.69 -5.48
CA VAL A 291 -10.76 18.74 -5.67
C VAL A 291 -11.41 18.32 -4.34
N ALA A 292 -10.72 18.53 -3.21
CA ALA A 292 -11.29 18.43 -1.85
C ALA A 292 -12.48 19.38 -1.62
N GLN A 293 -12.61 20.44 -2.41
CA GLN A 293 -13.71 21.42 -2.40
C GLN A 293 -14.72 21.19 -3.53
N CYS A 294 -14.56 20.11 -4.31
CA CYS A 294 -15.50 19.79 -5.36
C CYS A 294 -16.84 19.36 -4.77
N ARG A 295 -17.85 20.21 -4.97
CA ARG A 295 -19.23 20.00 -4.54
C ARG A 295 -20.02 19.11 -5.50
N ASP A 296 -19.58 19.02 -6.75
CA ASP A 296 -20.21 18.17 -7.78
C ASP A 296 -19.49 16.82 -7.88
N LEU A 297 -19.93 15.88 -7.04
CA LEU A 297 -19.42 14.51 -7.03
C LEU A 297 -19.80 13.74 -8.31
N ALA A 298 -20.91 14.10 -8.96
CA ALA A 298 -21.39 13.39 -10.15
C ALA A 298 -20.49 13.63 -11.37
N ALA A 299 -20.04 14.88 -11.57
CA ALA A 299 -19.08 15.20 -12.63
C ALA A 299 -17.73 14.48 -12.41
N ALA A 300 -17.26 14.40 -11.16
CA ALA A 300 -16.05 13.68 -10.82
C ALA A 300 -16.17 12.17 -11.11
N ASP A 301 -17.29 11.56 -10.73
CA ASP A 301 -17.53 10.14 -10.93
C ASP A 301 -17.64 9.82 -12.44
N ALA A 302 -18.36 10.63 -13.22
CA ALA A 302 -18.43 10.46 -14.68
C ALA A 302 -17.06 10.55 -15.35
N LEU A 303 -16.18 11.43 -14.88
CA LEU A 303 -14.81 11.53 -15.37
C LEU A 303 -13.98 10.28 -15.01
N ILE A 304 -14.15 9.77 -13.79
CA ILE A 304 -13.51 8.53 -13.34
C ILE A 304 -13.95 7.35 -14.21
N GLU A 305 -15.24 7.20 -14.50
CA GLU A 305 -15.74 6.13 -15.38
C GLU A 305 -15.09 6.18 -16.76
N ARG A 306 -15.08 7.36 -17.40
CA ARG A 306 -14.42 7.54 -18.70
C ARG A 306 -12.94 7.18 -18.65
N THR A 307 -12.25 7.58 -17.59
CA THR A 307 -10.82 7.26 -17.40
C THR A 307 -10.60 5.75 -17.30
N VAL A 308 -11.46 5.05 -16.56
CA VAL A 308 -11.37 3.59 -16.38
C VAL A 308 -11.63 2.86 -17.70
N ASP A 309 -12.61 3.31 -18.48
CA ASP A 309 -12.88 2.75 -19.81
C ASP A 309 -11.74 3.02 -20.80
N GLU A 310 -11.11 4.19 -20.72
CA GLU A 310 -9.94 4.51 -21.52
C GLU A 310 -8.74 3.62 -21.15
N VAL A 311 -8.45 3.44 -19.86
CA VAL A 311 -7.42 2.49 -19.39
C VAL A 311 -7.68 1.09 -19.94
N ARG A 312 -8.93 0.60 -19.84
CA ARG A 312 -9.31 -0.71 -20.37
C ARG A 312 -9.05 -0.82 -21.87
N THR A 313 -9.42 0.22 -22.62
CA THR A 313 -9.24 0.27 -24.08
C THR A 313 -7.76 0.25 -24.45
N ARG A 314 -6.94 1.08 -23.80
CA ARG A 314 -5.50 1.17 -24.11
C ARG A 314 -4.73 -0.08 -23.69
N LEU A 315 -5.15 -0.79 -22.64
CA LEU A 315 -4.52 -2.05 -22.22
C LEU A 315 -4.91 -3.25 -23.08
N ALA A 316 -5.98 -3.14 -23.87
CA ALA A 316 -6.42 -4.19 -24.79
C ALA A 316 -5.80 -4.05 -26.20
N ALA A 317 -5.16 -2.92 -26.50
CA ALA A 317 -4.52 -2.60 -27.78
C ALA A 317 -3.04 -3.01 -27.81
#